data_AF-A0A3M2VVH0-F1
#
_entry.id   AF-A0A3M2VVH0-F1
#
_cell.length_a   1.000
_cell.length_b   1.000
_cell.length_c   1.000
_cell.angle_alpha   90.00
_cell.angle_beta   90.00
_cell.angle_gamma   90.00
#
_symmetry.space_group_name_H-M   'P 1'
#
loop_
_entity.id
_entity.type
_entity.pdbx_description
1 polymer ?
#
loop_
_entity_poly.entity_id
_entity_poly.type
_entity_poly.pdbx_seq_one_letter_code
_entity_poly.pdbx_strand_id
1 'polypeptide(L)'
;MRQPGKRDFPAGVTEVVADLTDVSSMRVALSSVRTLFLLNAVTPDEVTQALIALNLAQEAGIERIVYLSVIHADTFTNVPHF
;
A
#
# COMPACT_ATOMS: atom_id res chain seq x y z
N MET A 1 -9.69 4.97 -12.05
CA MET A 1 -8.35 4.81 -12.65
C MET A 1 -7.50 6.04 -12.33
N ARG A 2 -6.38 5.87 -11.62
CA ARG A 2 -5.39 6.94 -11.42
C ARG A 2 -4.68 7.25 -12.75
N GLN A 3 -4.25 8.49 -12.95
CA GLN A 3 -3.59 8.95 -14.17
C GLN A 3 -2.32 9.71 -13.78
N PRO A 4 -1.22 9.53 -14.53
CA PRO A 4 0.04 10.22 -14.24
C PRO A 4 -0.10 11.72 -14.47
N GLY A 5 0.69 12.53 -13.74
CA GLY A 5 0.76 13.97 -13.95
C GLY A 5 -0.47 14.76 -13.49
N LYS A 6 -1.35 14.15 -12.67
CA LYS A 6 -2.49 14.85 -12.06
C LYS A 6 -2.09 15.78 -10.91
N ARG A 7 -0.86 15.65 -10.39
CA ARG A 7 -0.31 16.49 -9.33
C ARG A 7 1.17 16.73 -9.58
N ASP A 8 1.61 17.93 -9.23
CA ASP A 8 3.03 18.25 -9.12
C ASP A 8 3.58 17.66 -7.82
N PHE A 9 4.73 17.00 -7.92
CA PHE A 9 5.44 16.47 -6.77
C PHE A 9 6.74 17.26 -6.54
N PRO A 10 7.19 17.43 -5.28
CA PRO A 10 8.47 18.04 -4.97
C PRO A 10 9.64 17.31 -5.63
N ALA A 11 10.76 18.01 -5.82
CA ALA A 11 12.00 17.40 -6.28
C ALA A 11 12.39 16.20 -5.40
N GLY A 12 12.76 15.08 -6.03
CA GLY A 12 13.11 13.84 -5.34
C GLY A 12 11.94 12.88 -5.08
N VAL A 13 10.71 13.24 -5.46
CA VAL A 13 9.55 12.33 -5.40
C VAL A 13 9.22 11.82 -6.80
N THR A 14 9.18 10.50 -6.94
CA THR A 14 8.78 9.82 -8.18
C THR A 14 7.33 9.33 -8.04
N GLU A 15 6.43 9.79 -8.91
CA GLU A 15 5.08 9.25 -9.00
C GLU A 15 5.10 7.86 -9.64
N VAL A 16 4.35 6.92 -9.06
CA VAL A 16 4.00 5.66 -9.72
C VAL A 16 2.49 5.48 -9.68
N VAL A 17 1.90 5.23 -10.84
CA VAL A 17 0.47 4.95 -10.97
C VAL A 17 0.23 3.47 -10.75
N ALA A 18 -0.47 3.13 -9.68
CA ALA A 18 -0.81 1.76 -9.31
C ALA A 18 -2.17 1.68 -8.61
N ASP A 19 -2.71 0.46 -8.51
CA ASP A 19 -3.91 0.11 -7.78
C ASP A 19 -3.59 -1.02 -6.80
N LEU A 20 -4.01 -0.90 -5.54
CA LEU A 20 -3.73 -1.88 -4.49
C LEU A 20 -4.38 -3.25 -4.74
N THR A 21 -5.35 -3.31 -5.65
CA THR A 21 -6.00 -4.56 -6.10
C THR A 21 -5.38 -5.13 -7.39
N ASP A 22 -4.56 -4.35 -8.11
CA ASP A 22 -3.84 -4.80 -9.30
C ASP A 22 -2.40 -5.19 -8.96
N VAL A 23 -2.21 -6.51 -8.80
CA VAL A 23 -0.91 -7.14 -8.50
C VAL A 23 0.19 -6.74 -9.48
N SER A 24 -0.11 -6.61 -10.77
CA SER A 24 0.90 -6.30 -11.78
C SER A 24 1.39 -4.86 -11.60
N SER A 25 0.46 -3.93 -11.37
CA SER A 25 0.80 -2.53 -11.10
C SER A 25 1.59 -2.37 -9.79
N MET A 26 1.25 -3.15 -8.75
CA MET A 26 1.92 -3.11 -7.46
C MET A 26 3.35 -3.65 -7.52
N ARG A 27 3.62 -4.69 -8.32
CA ARG A 27 4.99 -5.16 -8.55
C ARG A 27 5.87 -4.08 -9.17
N VAL A 28 5.33 -3.30 -10.10
CA VAL A 28 6.05 -2.16 -10.68
C VAL A 28 6.27 -1.08 -9.63
N ALA A 29 5.25 -0.74 -8.83
CA ALA A 29 5.33 0.27 -7.79
C ALA A 29 6.32 -0.04 -6.67
N LEU A 30 6.48 -1.32 -6.34
CA LEU A 30 7.40 -1.78 -5.29
C LEU A 30 8.80 -2.08 -5.82
N SER A 31 9.01 -2.02 -7.14
CA SER A 31 10.33 -2.24 -7.74
C SER A 31 11.33 -1.22 -7.22
N SER A 32 12.49 -1.70 -6.78
CA SER A 32 13.59 -0.88 -6.23
C SER A 32 13.27 -0.10 -4.95
N VAL A 33 12.13 -0.37 -4.31
CA VAL A 33 11.78 0.22 -3.00
C VAL A 33 12.54 -0.52 -1.91
N ARG A 34 13.11 0.22 -0.95
CA ARG A 34 13.81 -0.34 0.22
C ARG A 34 12.98 -0.32 1.50
N THR A 35 12.05 0.63 1.61
CA THR A 35 11.22 0.85 2.78
C THR A 35 9.81 1.23 2.36
N LEU A 36 8.78 0.63 2.96
CA LEU A 36 7.38 0.88 2.64
C LEU A 36 6.68 1.59 3.80
N PHE A 37 6.02 2.70 3.52
CA PHE A 37 4.98 3.26 4.39
C PHE A 37 3.61 2.94 3.75
N LEU A 38 2.77 2.18 4.45
CA LEU A 38 1.48 1.73 3.94
C LEU A 38 0.33 2.42 4.68
N LEU A 39 -0.49 3.12 3.91
CA LEU A 39 -1.77 3.69 4.30
C LEU A 39 -2.76 3.43 3.17
N ASN A 40 -3.79 2.63 3.45
CA ASN A 40 -4.88 2.34 2.53
C ASN A 40 -6.20 2.93 3.06
N ALA A 41 -7.16 3.11 2.15
CA ALA A 41 -8.45 3.67 2.50
C ALA A 41 -9.34 2.60 3.17
N VAL A 42 -10.25 3.05 4.03
CA VAL A 42 -11.32 2.22 4.59
C VAL A 42 -12.33 1.91 3.47
N THR A 43 -12.33 0.67 3.00
CA THR A 43 -13.14 0.17 1.87
C THR A 43 -13.44 -1.33 2.06
N PRO A 44 -14.34 -1.95 1.26
CA PRO A 44 -14.65 -3.39 1.42
C PRO A 44 -13.45 -4.29 1.19
N ASP A 45 -12.52 -3.79 0.38
CA ASP A 45 -11.29 -4.48 0.05
C ASP A 45 -10.11 -4.05 0.93
N GLU A 46 -10.32 -3.31 2.02
CA GLU A 46 -9.24 -2.77 2.88
C GLU A 46 -8.24 -3.86 3.29
N VAL A 47 -8.75 -4.97 3.82
CA VAL A 47 -7.91 -6.10 4.26
C VAL A 47 -7.20 -6.75 3.06
N THR A 48 -7.92 -6.95 1.97
CA THR A 48 -7.37 -7.52 0.74
C THR A 48 -6.24 -6.66 0.18
N GLN A 49 -6.42 -5.34 0.10
CA GLN A 49 -5.43 -4.38 -0.36
C GLN A 49 -4.18 -4.39 0.53
N ALA A 50 -4.36 -4.39 1.86
CA ALA A 50 -3.25 -4.43 2.80
C ALA A 50 -2.44 -5.74 2.65
N LEU A 51 -3.13 -6.89 2.56
CA LEU A 51 -2.47 -8.18 2.38
C LEU A 51 -1.75 -8.29 1.03
N ILE A 52 -2.33 -7.80 -0.06
CA ILE A 52 -1.66 -7.76 -1.37
C ILE A 52 -0.37 -6.92 -1.27
N ALA A 53 -0.46 -5.70 -0.73
CA ALA A 53 0.69 -4.82 -0.61
C ALA A 53 1.81 -5.44 0.26
N LEU A 54 1.47 -6.04 1.40
CA LEU A 54 2.45 -6.64 2.31
C LEU A 54 3.10 -7.90 1.73
N ASN A 55 2.33 -8.77 1.06
CA ASN A 55 2.89 -9.96 0.40
C ASN A 55 3.84 -9.56 -0.74
N LEU A 56 3.45 -8.60 -1.58
CA LEU A 56 4.31 -8.13 -2.68
C LEU A 56 5.54 -7.37 -2.16
N ALA A 57 5.44 -6.67 -1.02
CA ALA A 57 6.58 -6.06 -0.36
C ALA A 57 7.58 -7.11 0.15
N GLN A 58 7.08 -8.20 0.73
CA GLN A 58 7.90 -9.35 1.12
C GLN A 58 8.59 -9.98 -0.09
N GLU A 59 7.86 -10.22 -1.18
CA GLU A 59 8.43 -10.77 -2.42
C GLU A 59 9.49 -9.86 -3.05
N ALA A 60 9.33 -8.54 -2.94
CA ALA A 60 10.30 -7.56 -3.39
C ALA A 60 11.52 -7.40 -2.47
N GLY A 61 11.56 -8.10 -1.32
CA GLY A 61 12.65 -8.02 -0.35
C GLY A 61 12.65 -6.75 0.51
N ILE A 62 11.49 -6.12 0.69
CA ILE A 62 11.36 -4.92 1.53
C ILE A 62 11.33 -5.33 3.01
N GLU A 63 12.40 -5.01 3.74
CA GLU A 63 12.54 -5.41 5.14
C GLU A 63 11.93 -4.42 6.14
N ARG A 64 11.71 -3.16 5.73
CA ARG A 64 11.27 -2.09 6.62
C ARG A 64 9.90 -1.59 6.19
N ILE A 65 8.90 -1.93 6.98
CA ILE A 65 7.51 -1.58 6.72
C ILE A 65 6.96 -0.80 7.91
N VAL A 66 6.35 0.35 7.63
CA VAL A 66 5.54 1.11 8.57
C VAL A 66 4.11 1.04 8.08
N TYR A 67 3.24 0.35 8.83
CA TYR A 67 1.82 0.25 8.52
C TYR A 67 1.03 1.13 9.48
N LEU A 68 0.26 2.07 8.94
CA LEU A 68 -0.64 2.89 9.75
C LEU A 68 -1.92 2.10 10.04
N SER A 69 -1.90 1.38 11.16
CA SER A 69 -3.03 0.61 11.67
C SER A 69 -4.03 1.48 12.45
N VAL A 70 -5.03 0.84 13.06
CA VAL A 70 -6.04 1.46 13.92
C VAL A 70 -5.72 1.24 15.40
N ILE A 71 -6.32 2.05 16.27
CA ILE A 71 -6.20 1.89 17.72
C ILE A 71 -6.77 0.54 18.18
N HIS A 72 -6.09 -0.12 19.12
CA HIS A 72 -6.53 -1.38 19.73
C HIS A 72 -6.80 -2.53 18.72
N ALA A 73 -6.06 -2.59 17.62
CA ALA A 73 -6.20 -3.64 16.61
C ALA A 73 -5.95 -5.07 17.16
N ASP A 74 -5.22 -5.17 18.27
CA ASP A 74 -4.99 -6.42 19.03
C ASP A 74 -6.19 -6.83 19.89
N THR A 75 -7.04 -5.87 20.29
CA THR A 75 -8.21 -6.10 21.14
C THR A 75 -9.48 -6.31 20.31
N PHE A 76 -9.65 -5.55 19.24
CA PHE A 76 -10.85 -5.59 18.40
C PHE A 76 -10.54 -6.22 17.04
N THR A 77 -10.38 -7.55 17.04
CA THR A 77 -9.91 -8.32 15.88
C THR A 77 -10.97 -8.54 14.79
N ASN A 78 -12.25 -8.30 15.09
CA ASN A 78 -13.39 -8.51 14.18
C ASN A 78 -14.16 -7.20 13.91
N VAL A 79 -13.50 -6.04 13.98
CA VAL A 79 -14.16 -4.79 13.61
C VAL A 79 -14.58 -4.82 12.13
N PRO A 80 -15.72 -4.24 11.77
CA PRO A 80 -16.14 -4.19 10.38
C PRO A 80 -15.07 -3.51 9.52
N HIS A 81 -14.54 -4.27 8.58
CA HIS A 81 -13.90 -3.75 7.39
C HIS A 81 -15.05 -3.50 6.40
N PHE A 82 -15.33 -2.22 6.13
CA PHE A 82 -16.60 -1.73 5.58
C PHE A 82 -16.88 -2.21 4.17
#